data_AF-A0A1A8FF23-F1
#
_entry.id   AF-A0A1A8FF23-F1
#
_cell.length_a   1.000
_cell.length_b   1.000
_cell.length_c   1.000
_cell.angle_alpha   90.00
_cell.angle_beta   90.00
_cell.angle_gamma   90.00
#
_symmetry.space_group_name_H-M   'P 1'
#
loop_
_entity.id
_entity.type
_entity.pdbx_description
1 polymer ?
#
loop_
_entity_poly.entity_id
_entity_poly.type
_entity_poly.pdbx_seq_one_letter_code
_entity_poly.pdbx_strand_id
1 'polypeptide(L)'
;MRTECVSSADDTTSSTSGFCSSSCTRQQRNDEVDVDDVSRLPDSIESSHLTSGILDKLVQKTRQKHDEALKQMDTHLTHLSQACETEVRTLCEQLKSSLQKADLRLDTLKDRMGHLQHSSLQEVLSLWEEVHEEVKERKNRVSELNLQLNDCERQRTDELRAILRTHGQLLEEIRFLPSSEVHRLIHKEATKLNVALLVNRCSIAHLLLHLKEDNLQQEFLLRLQWEESLNSWRSVRISGPVERFRTFFSSVGGRQLLSDQQMKQTLQDLTQRRCDIIQQIRIMAPPTISSTAVSDWFNQLTAVNQQIDQHHTDFLHHLKRSHQQSWQDCLAEAETCKEALSALQISEEQVNRVISSKLLPLIEGLQSQDEAQLAALKVSRDSLSHHSAGVSECVFGVMRAVALLWETHCRRMETREAELQKHLGDIKQSQQEFIQRKTERVDVPMKDLRQESSEDALKTSLDNICLLVQDIEDT
;
A
#
# COMPACT_ATOMS: atom_id res chain seq x y z
N MET A 1 -12.65 9.49 -6.05
CA MET A 1 -13.15 10.87 -5.91
C MET A 1 -14.56 10.89 -6.50
N ARG A 2 -15.53 11.29 -5.68
CA ARG A 2 -16.97 11.15 -5.95
C ARG A 2 -17.48 12.28 -6.84
N THR A 3 -18.34 11.90 -7.77
CA THR A 3 -19.29 12.73 -8.51
C THR A 3 -20.37 13.27 -7.57
N GLU A 4 -20.74 14.53 -7.74
CA GLU A 4 -22.02 15.04 -7.25
C GLU A 4 -22.74 15.76 -8.39
N CYS A 5 -23.91 15.20 -8.72
CA CYS A 5 -25.00 15.83 -9.44
C CYS A 5 -25.69 16.82 -8.49
N VAL A 6 -26.14 17.96 -9.02
CA VAL A 6 -27.24 18.72 -8.42
C VAL A 6 -28.20 19.11 -9.54
N SER A 7 -29.39 18.51 -9.47
CA SER A 7 -30.62 19.00 -10.06
C SER A 7 -31.31 19.96 -9.08
N SER A 8 -31.94 21.03 -9.59
CA SER A 8 -33.06 21.67 -8.90
C SER A 8 -34.08 22.17 -9.91
N ALA A 9 -35.25 21.53 -9.88
CA ALA A 9 -36.56 22.13 -10.17
C ALA A 9 -37.00 22.90 -8.89
N ASP A 10 -37.89 23.90 -8.83
CA ASP A 10 -39.03 24.30 -9.66
C ASP A 10 -39.46 25.74 -9.27
N ASP A 11 -40.30 26.33 -10.14
CA ASP A 11 -41.39 27.31 -9.87
C ASP A 11 -41.06 28.76 -9.39
N THR A 12 -41.73 29.85 -9.81
CA THR A 12 -43.00 30.07 -10.56
C THR A 12 -43.09 31.51 -11.12
N THR A 13 -43.85 31.67 -12.22
CA THR A 13 -44.68 32.85 -12.66
C THR A 13 -44.01 34.23 -12.87
N SER A 14 -44.11 34.91 -14.02
CA SER A 14 -45.35 35.47 -14.61
C SER A 14 -45.03 36.35 -15.85
N SER A 15 -45.97 36.37 -16.81
CA SER A 15 -46.25 37.43 -17.81
C SER A 15 -45.18 37.71 -18.89
N THR A 16 -45.40 37.61 -20.19
CA THR A 16 -46.49 38.23 -20.98
C THR A 16 -46.53 37.58 -22.38
N SER A 17 -47.71 37.15 -22.81
CA SER A 17 -47.97 36.52 -24.11
C SER A 17 -48.42 37.53 -25.17
N GLY A 18 -47.79 37.52 -26.34
CA GLY A 18 -48.27 38.18 -27.56
C GLY A 18 -48.57 37.14 -28.64
N PHE A 19 -49.85 36.77 -28.77
CA PHE A 19 -50.40 35.95 -29.84
C PHE A 19 -50.94 36.86 -30.96
N CYS A 20 -50.76 36.46 -32.22
CA CYS A 20 -51.66 36.84 -33.31
C CYS A 20 -51.68 35.74 -34.38
N SER A 21 -52.66 34.85 -34.26
CA SER A 21 -53.25 34.09 -35.36
C SER A 21 -54.64 34.69 -35.63
N SER A 22 -55.07 34.75 -36.89
CA SER A 22 -56.44 35.15 -37.22
C SER A 22 -57.01 34.23 -38.28
N SER A 23 -58.14 33.64 -37.92
CA SER A 23 -58.92 32.63 -38.61
C SER A 23 -59.92 33.24 -39.60
N CYS A 24 -60.36 32.41 -40.54
CA CYS A 24 -61.60 32.58 -41.31
C CYS A 24 -62.85 32.61 -40.42
N THR A 25 -63.85 33.43 -40.76
CA THR A 25 -65.26 33.01 -40.72
C THR A 25 -66.15 33.87 -41.63
N ARG A 26 -67.27 33.27 -42.01
CA ARG A 26 -68.23 33.58 -43.06
C ARG A 26 -69.49 34.17 -42.43
N GLN A 27 -70.14 35.16 -43.06
CA GLN A 27 -71.56 35.44 -42.79
C GLN A 27 -72.25 36.15 -43.96
N GLN A 28 -73.45 35.67 -44.29
CA GLN A 28 -74.40 36.17 -45.28
C GLN A 28 -75.21 37.35 -44.73
N ARG A 29 -75.63 38.28 -45.59
CA ARG A 29 -76.98 38.88 -45.56
C ARG A 29 -77.37 39.46 -46.93
N ASN A 30 -78.65 39.32 -47.24
CA ASN A 30 -79.37 39.73 -48.45
C ASN A 30 -79.98 41.15 -48.33
N ASP A 31 -80.49 41.63 -49.48
CA ASP A 31 -81.51 42.67 -49.74
C ASP A 31 -81.04 44.14 -49.64
N GLU A 32 -81.45 45.12 -50.46
CA GLU A 32 -82.23 45.24 -51.71
C GLU A 32 -82.06 46.72 -52.22
N VAL A 33 -82.10 46.91 -53.55
CA VAL A 33 -82.72 48.02 -54.36
C VAL A 33 -82.36 49.52 -54.15
N ASP A 34 -81.83 50.14 -55.22
CA ASP A 34 -82.29 51.38 -55.93
C ASP A 34 -81.24 51.74 -57.02
N VAL A 35 -81.45 51.55 -58.34
CA VAL A 35 -82.23 52.33 -59.34
C VAL A 35 -81.77 53.78 -59.52
N ASP A 36 -81.01 54.04 -60.60
CA ASP A 36 -81.31 54.96 -61.74
C ASP A 36 -79.96 55.24 -62.48
N ASP A 37 -79.71 54.68 -63.67
CA ASP A 37 -80.20 55.03 -65.01
C ASP A 37 -79.48 56.24 -65.65
N VAL A 38 -79.15 56.07 -66.94
CA VAL A 38 -79.03 57.08 -68.02
C VAL A 38 -78.01 56.66 -69.09
N SER A 39 -78.60 56.16 -70.18
CA SER A 39 -78.27 56.32 -71.62
C SER A 39 -76.99 55.68 -72.17
N ARG A 40 -77.08 54.57 -72.93
CA ARG A 40 -77.47 54.48 -74.36
C ARG A 40 -76.62 55.34 -75.29
N LEU A 41 -75.78 54.70 -76.10
CA LEU A 41 -76.12 54.35 -77.49
C LEU A 41 -75.19 53.24 -78.04
N PRO A 42 -75.68 52.41 -78.98
CA PRO A 42 -75.01 51.23 -79.50
C PRO A 42 -74.28 51.51 -80.81
N ASP A 43 -73.20 50.77 -81.07
CA ASP A 43 -72.78 50.45 -82.43
C ASP A 43 -72.46 48.96 -82.49
N SER A 44 -73.45 48.21 -82.96
CA SER A 44 -73.27 46.85 -83.42
C SER A 44 -72.31 46.88 -84.62
N ILE A 45 -71.06 46.50 -84.39
CA ILE A 45 -70.34 45.73 -85.38
C ILE A 45 -70.49 44.28 -84.94
N GLU A 46 -71.42 43.58 -85.58
CA GLU A 46 -71.46 42.13 -85.61
C GLU A 46 -70.09 41.61 -86.10
N SER A 47 -69.16 41.38 -85.17
CA SER A 47 -68.05 40.48 -85.41
C SER A 47 -68.55 39.06 -85.12
N SER A 48 -69.23 38.50 -86.10
CA SER A 48 -69.22 37.06 -86.39
C SER A 48 -69.12 36.12 -85.18
N HIS A 49 -70.26 35.83 -84.57
CA HIS A 49 -70.45 34.62 -83.76
C HIS A 49 -70.22 33.37 -84.63
N LEU A 50 -68.99 32.87 -84.70
CA LEU A 50 -68.67 31.55 -85.28
C LEU A 50 -67.46 30.84 -84.65
N THR A 51 -66.90 31.33 -83.53
CA THR A 51 -65.65 30.78 -82.94
C THR A 51 -65.70 30.37 -81.47
N SER A 52 -66.75 30.70 -80.70
CA SER A 52 -66.82 30.39 -79.25
C SER A 52 -66.72 28.88 -78.95
N GLY A 53 -67.49 28.03 -79.64
CA GLY A 53 -67.46 26.58 -79.39
C GLY A 53 -66.16 25.86 -79.80
N ILE A 54 -65.30 26.47 -80.63
CA ILE A 54 -64.02 25.90 -81.08
C ILE A 54 -62.88 26.42 -80.19
N LEU A 55 -62.89 27.70 -79.83
CA LEU A 55 -61.91 28.31 -78.94
C LEU A 55 -61.99 27.68 -77.54
N ASP A 56 -63.20 27.49 -77.01
CA ASP A 56 -63.43 26.85 -75.71
C ASP A 56 -62.96 25.39 -75.70
N LYS A 57 -63.22 24.65 -76.79
CA LYS A 57 -62.71 23.28 -76.96
C LYS A 57 -61.18 23.23 -77.05
N LEU A 58 -60.56 24.23 -77.69
CA LEU A 58 -59.10 24.32 -77.82
C LEU A 58 -58.46 24.63 -76.46
N VAL A 59 -58.99 25.61 -75.73
CA VAL A 59 -58.57 25.98 -74.38
C VAL A 59 -58.74 24.79 -73.43
N GLN A 60 -59.85 24.06 -73.51
CA GLN A 60 -60.09 22.87 -72.70
C GLN A 60 -59.13 21.72 -73.03
N LYS A 61 -58.79 21.52 -74.32
CA LYS A 61 -57.79 20.53 -74.74
C LYS A 61 -56.39 20.90 -74.27
N THR A 62 -56.01 22.18 -74.33
CA THR A 62 -54.70 22.67 -73.85
C THR A 62 -54.61 22.59 -72.32
N ARG A 63 -55.70 22.88 -71.61
CA ARG A 63 -55.82 22.66 -70.17
C ARG A 63 -55.66 21.19 -69.80
N GLN A 64 -56.34 20.28 -70.50
CA GLN A 64 -56.20 18.84 -70.28
C GLN A 64 -54.76 18.36 -70.49
N LYS A 65 -54.06 18.87 -71.51
CA LYS A 65 -52.64 18.56 -71.73
C LYS A 65 -51.75 19.08 -70.60
N HIS A 66 -52.02 20.29 -70.11
CA HIS A 66 -51.30 20.87 -68.98
C HIS A 66 -51.52 20.07 -67.69
N ASP A 67 -52.78 19.72 -67.39
CA ASP A 67 -53.14 18.91 -66.22
C ASP A 67 -52.53 17.50 -66.31
N GLU A 68 -52.47 16.92 -67.51
CA GLU A 68 -51.81 15.63 -67.75
C GLU A 68 -50.29 15.72 -67.57
N ALA A 69 -49.63 16.77 -68.06
CA ALA A 69 -48.20 17.00 -67.84
C ALA A 69 -47.85 17.18 -66.35
N LEU A 70 -48.73 17.85 -65.58
CA LEU A 70 -48.58 17.96 -64.12
C LEU A 70 -48.75 16.62 -63.42
N LYS A 71 -49.73 15.80 -63.83
CA LYS A 71 -49.89 14.44 -63.30
C LYS A 71 -48.66 13.58 -63.61
N GLN A 72 -48.13 13.67 -64.82
CA GLN A 72 -46.91 12.95 -65.19
C GLN A 72 -45.71 13.37 -64.34
N MET A 73 -45.54 14.68 -64.11
CA MET A 73 -44.51 15.19 -63.19
C MET A 73 -44.67 14.59 -61.79
N ASP A 74 -45.89 14.60 -61.24
CA ASP A 74 -46.17 14.04 -59.91
C ASP A 74 -45.92 12.53 -59.85
N THR A 75 -46.26 11.77 -60.91
CA THR A 75 -45.94 10.34 -61.00
C THR A 75 -44.44 10.07 -61.05
N HIS A 76 -43.67 10.90 -61.76
CA HIS A 76 -42.21 10.78 -61.80
C HIS A 76 -41.58 11.13 -60.44
N LEU A 77 -42.07 12.16 -59.76
CA LEU A 77 -41.60 12.56 -58.43
C LEU A 77 -41.91 11.49 -57.38
N THR A 78 -43.11 10.91 -57.40
CA THR A 78 -43.52 9.83 -56.47
C THR A 78 -42.74 8.55 -56.72
N HIS A 79 -42.52 8.16 -57.98
CA HIS A 79 -41.67 7.04 -58.33
C HIS A 79 -40.23 7.22 -57.83
N LEU A 80 -39.65 8.42 -58.03
CA LEU A 80 -38.32 8.74 -57.51
C LEU A 80 -38.25 8.65 -55.98
N SER A 81 -39.25 9.17 -55.26
CA SER A 81 -39.30 9.05 -53.80
C SER A 81 -39.30 7.60 -53.34
N GLN A 82 -40.12 6.75 -53.97
CA GLN A 82 -40.20 5.32 -53.65
C GLN A 82 -38.89 4.58 -53.91
N ALA A 83 -38.21 4.89 -55.02
CA ALA A 83 -36.91 4.31 -55.35
C ALA A 83 -35.85 4.65 -54.29
N CYS A 84 -35.70 5.95 -53.96
CA CYS A 84 -34.75 6.39 -52.93
C CYS A 84 -35.09 5.84 -51.53
N GLU A 85 -36.37 5.80 -51.15
CA GLU A 85 -36.80 5.22 -49.86
C GLU A 85 -36.48 3.74 -49.75
N THR A 86 -36.62 3.00 -50.86
CA THR A 86 -36.28 1.57 -50.91
C THR A 86 -34.78 1.38 -50.78
N GLU A 87 -33.97 2.16 -51.49
CA GLU A 87 -32.51 2.13 -51.38
C GLU A 87 -32.04 2.44 -49.96
N VAL A 88 -32.48 3.55 -49.37
CA VAL A 88 -32.15 3.93 -47.99
C VAL A 88 -32.55 2.84 -47.00
N ARG A 89 -33.74 2.24 -47.16
CA ARG A 89 -34.19 1.13 -46.30
C ARG A 89 -33.25 -0.06 -46.39
N THR A 90 -32.88 -0.47 -47.60
CA THR A 90 -31.96 -1.61 -47.78
C THR A 90 -30.59 -1.35 -47.17
N LEU A 91 -30.03 -0.14 -47.33
CA LEU A 91 -28.76 0.25 -46.73
C LEU A 91 -28.82 0.20 -45.19
N CYS A 92 -29.89 0.73 -44.61
CA CYS A 92 -30.11 0.73 -43.17
C CYS A 92 -30.29 -0.69 -42.60
N GLU A 93 -31.02 -1.57 -43.30
CA GLU A 93 -31.21 -2.98 -42.89
C GLU A 93 -29.92 -3.79 -42.96
N GLN A 94 -29.10 -3.55 -44.00
CA GLN A 94 -27.78 -4.14 -44.13
C GLN A 94 -26.85 -3.70 -42.99
N LEU A 95 -26.82 -2.39 -42.67
CA LEU A 95 -26.05 -1.90 -41.53
C LEU A 95 -26.53 -2.54 -40.23
N LYS A 96 -27.84 -2.52 -39.96
CA LYS A 96 -28.42 -3.10 -38.75
C LYS A 96 -28.01 -4.55 -38.56
N SER A 97 -28.10 -5.35 -39.62
CA SER A 97 -27.70 -6.77 -39.59
C SER A 97 -26.20 -6.95 -39.34
N SER A 98 -25.37 -6.05 -39.88
CA SER A 98 -23.92 -6.04 -39.65
C SER A 98 -23.58 -5.66 -38.21
N LEU A 99 -24.21 -4.62 -37.67
CA LEU A 99 -23.99 -4.15 -36.30
C LEU A 99 -24.40 -5.20 -35.28
N GLN A 100 -25.54 -5.87 -35.47
CA GLN A 100 -25.97 -6.97 -34.60
C GLN A 100 -24.97 -8.12 -34.55
N LYS A 101 -24.32 -8.45 -35.68
CA LYS A 101 -23.26 -9.46 -35.70
C LYS A 101 -22.02 -9.01 -34.95
N ALA A 102 -21.63 -7.75 -35.10
CA ALA A 102 -20.51 -7.16 -34.36
C ALA A 102 -20.81 -7.12 -32.85
N ASP A 103 -22.03 -6.78 -32.44
CA ASP A 103 -22.44 -6.75 -31.04
C ASP A 103 -22.34 -8.15 -30.40
N LEU A 104 -22.82 -9.20 -31.08
CA LEU A 104 -22.68 -10.59 -30.60
C LEU A 104 -21.21 -11.02 -30.45
N ARG A 105 -20.33 -10.59 -31.36
CA ARG A 105 -18.89 -10.86 -31.27
C ARG A 105 -18.26 -10.12 -30.11
N LEU A 106 -18.58 -8.84 -29.95
CA LEU A 106 -18.11 -8.02 -28.83
C LEU A 106 -18.58 -8.57 -27.49
N ASP A 107 -19.83 -9.05 -27.38
CA ASP A 107 -20.33 -9.72 -26.18
C ASP A 107 -19.55 -11.01 -25.87
N THR A 108 -19.24 -11.81 -26.90
CA THR A 108 -18.42 -13.02 -26.72
C THR A 108 -17.00 -12.68 -26.25
N LEU A 109 -16.40 -11.62 -26.81
CA LEU A 109 -15.09 -11.13 -26.38
C LEU A 109 -15.15 -10.56 -24.96
N LYS A 110 -16.23 -9.89 -24.61
CA LYS A 110 -16.51 -9.36 -23.28
C LYS A 110 -16.59 -10.45 -22.21
N ASP A 111 -17.23 -11.56 -22.52
CA ASP A 111 -17.27 -12.73 -21.62
C ASP A 111 -15.87 -13.34 -21.46
N ARG A 112 -15.09 -13.46 -22.54
CA ARG A 112 -13.69 -13.91 -22.48
C ARG A 112 -12.82 -12.99 -21.62
N MET A 113 -13.04 -11.66 -21.67
CA MET A 113 -12.36 -10.71 -20.78
C MET A 113 -12.67 -10.95 -19.30
N GLY A 114 -13.81 -11.55 -18.96
CA GLY A 114 -14.13 -11.94 -17.57
C GLY A 114 -13.31 -13.12 -17.04
N HIS A 115 -12.73 -13.94 -17.93
CA HIS A 115 -12.10 -15.22 -17.59
C HIS A 115 -10.59 -15.26 -17.85
N LEU A 116 -9.88 -14.15 -17.61
CA LEU A 116 -8.45 -14.04 -17.92
C LEU A 116 -7.50 -14.76 -16.94
N GLN A 117 -7.98 -15.26 -15.79
CA GLN A 117 -7.13 -15.67 -14.66
C GLN A 117 -6.00 -16.66 -15.01
N HIS A 118 -6.22 -17.54 -15.98
CA HIS A 118 -5.24 -18.55 -16.40
C HIS A 118 -4.52 -18.21 -17.70
N SER A 119 -4.90 -17.13 -18.37
CA SER A 119 -4.33 -16.73 -19.65
C SER A 119 -2.90 -16.22 -19.51
N SER A 120 -2.13 -16.40 -20.58
CA SER A 120 -0.81 -15.78 -20.74
C SER A 120 -0.95 -14.28 -21.07
N LEU A 121 0.10 -13.48 -20.86
CA LEU A 121 0.05 -12.05 -21.22
C LEU A 121 -0.20 -11.85 -22.71
N GLN A 122 0.36 -12.73 -23.55
CA GLN A 122 0.18 -12.66 -25.00
C GLN A 122 -1.29 -12.90 -25.39
N GLU A 123 -1.95 -13.89 -24.78
CA GLU A 123 -3.38 -14.15 -24.98
C GLU A 123 -4.26 -12.99 -24.51
N VAL A 124 -3.88 -12.37 -23.39
CA VAL A 124 -4.54 -11.18 -22.86
C VAL A 124 -4.43 -10.05 -23.89
N LEU A 125 -3.22 -9.71 -24.34
CA LEU A 125 -3.01 -8.65 -25.33
C LEU A 125 -3.68 -8.95 -26.68
N SER A 126 -3.64 -10.20 -27.15
CA SER A 126 -4.31 -10.57 -28.40
C SER A 126 -5.83 -10.43 -28.31
N LEU A 127 -6.43 -10.74 -27.16
CA LEU A 127 -7.85 -10.54 -26.93
C LEU A 127 -8.25 -9.07 -27.08
N TRP A 128 -7.44 -8.15 -26.55
CA TRP A 128 -7.70 -6.71 -26.70
C TRP A 128 -7.54 -6.25 -28.15
N GLU A 129 -6.57 -6.80 -28.88
CA GLU A 129 -6.43 -6.52 -30.32
C GLU A 129 -7.66 -7.00 -31.12
N GLU A 130 -8.21 -8.17 -30.79
CA GLU A 130 -9.47 -8.66 -31.37
C GLU A 130 -10.64 -7.69 -31.10
N VAL A 131 -10.77 -7.19 -29.86
CA VAL A 131 -11.79 -6.18 -29.50
C VAL A 131 -11.57 -4.88 -30.27
N HIS A 132 -10.33 -4.41 -30.35
CA HIS A 132 -9.98 -3.17 -31.03
C HIS A 132 -10.32 -3.24 -32.53
N GLU A 133 -9.96 -4.33 -33.21
CA GLU A 133 -10.28 -4.50 -34.62
C GLU A 133 -11.78 -4.62 -34.88
N GLU A 134 -12.55 -5.31 -34.02
CA GLU A 134 -14.01 -5.39 -34.19
C GLU A 134 -14.69 -4.01 -33.96
N VAL A 135 -14.24 -3.23 -32.97
CA VAL A 135 -14.74 -1.85 -32.75
C VAL A 135 -14.38 -0.93 -33.93
N LYS A 136 -13.16 -1.07 -34.47
CA LYS A 136 -12.71 -0.33 -35.65
C LYS A 136 -13.53 -0.68 -36.88
N GLU A 137 -13.81 -1.95 -37.12
CA GLU A 137 -14.64 -2.40 -38.23
C GLU A 137 -16.08 -1.88 -38.10
N ARG A 138 -16.64 -1.88 -36.88
CA ARG A 138 -17.93 -1.25 -36.60
C ARG A 138 -17.95 0.23 -36.98
N LYS A 139 -16.91 1.00 -36.62
CA LYS A 139 -16.76 2.42 -36.99
C LYS A 139 -16.63 2.63 -38.51
N ASN A 140 -15.89 1.74 -39.19
CA ASN A 140 -15.76 1.77 -40.65
C ASN A 140 -17.12 1.58 -41.32
N ARG A 141 -17.93 0.63 -40.86
CA ARG A 141 -19.25 0.35 -41.43
C ARG A 141 -20.24 1.52 -41.27
N VAL A 142 -20.19 2.22 -40.13
CA VAL A 142 -20.97 3.47 -39.94
C VAL A 142 -20.49 4.57 -40.90
N SER A 143 -19.18 4.68 -41.12
CA SER A 143 -18.59 5.66 -42.05
C SER A 143 -18.93 5.36 -43.51
N GLU A 144 -19.00 4.08 -43.88
CA GLU A 144 -19.44 3.63 -45.20
C GLU A 144 -20.92 3.94 -45.44
N LEU A 145 -21.80 3.68 -44.46
CA LEU A 145 -23.22 4.06 -44.57
C LEU A 145 -23.36 5.58 -44.78
N ASN A 146 -22.59 6.40 -44.06
CA ASN A 146 -22.60 7.84 -44.24
C ASN A 146 -22.31 8.24 -45.70
N LEU A 147 -21.32 7.62 -46.34
CA LEU A 147 -21.01 7.89 -47.75
C LEU A 147 -22.19 7.48 -48.64
N GLN A 148 -22.71 6.26 -48.47
CA GLN A 148 -23.80 5.72 -49.28
C GLN A 148 -25.09 6.56 -49.17
N LEU A 149 -25.47 7.00 -47.97
CA LEU A 149 -26.67 7.84 -47.77
C LEU A 149 -26.51 9.25 -48.38
N ASN A 150 -25.31 9.84 -48.29
CA ASN A 150 -25.05 11.13 -48.92
C ASN A 150 -25.01 11.04 -50.44
N ASP A 151 -24.51 9.94 -50.99
CA ASP A 151 -24.51 9.69 -52.43
C ASP A 151 -25.92 9.47 -52.96
N CYS A 152 -26.76 8.70 -52.25
CA CYS A 152 -28.19 8.55 -52.56
C CYS A 152 -28.92 9.90 -52.58
N GLU A 153 -28.73 10.75 -51.56
CA GLU A 153 -29.33 12.09 -51.52
C GLU A 153 -28.77 13.04 -52.61
N ARG A 154 -27.49 12.88 -53.00
CA ARG A 154 -26.90 13.63 -54.12
C ARG A 154 -27.55 13.22 -55.44
N GLN A 155 -27.67 11.91 -55.69
CA GLN A 155 -28.33 11.37 -56.88
C GLN A 155 -29.80 11.81 -56.95
N ARG A 156 -30.54 11.69 -55.83
CA ARG A 156 -31.92 12.19 -55.72
C ARG A 156 -32.02 13.66 -56.09
N THR A 157 -31.09 14.50 -55.63
CA THR A 157 -31.07 15.93 -55.94
C THR A 157 -30.88 16.18 -57.44
N ASP A 158 -30.00 15.42 -58.10
CA ASP A 158 -29.72 15.57 -59.53
C ASP A 158 -30.90 15.07 -60.40
N GLU A 159 -31.54 13.97 -60.02
CA GLU A 159 -32.72 13.44 -60.69
C GLU A 159 -33.94 14.37 -60.52
N LEU A 160 -34.19 14.89 -59.32
CA LEU A 160 -35.24 15.90 -59.09
C LEU A 160 -35.03 17.14 -59.96
N ARG A 161 -33.77 17.59 -60.09
CA ARG A 161 -33.41 18.72 -60.94
C ARG A 161 -33.71 18.43 -62.42
N ALA A 162 -33.45 17.21 -62.88
CA ALA A 162 -33.76 16.79 -64.24
C ALA A 162 -35.27 16.77 -64.49
N ILE A 163 -36.05 16.14 -63.60
CA ILE A 163 -37.52 16.05 -63.70
C ILE A 163 -38.14 17.45 -63.78
N LEU A 164 -37.77 18.36 -62.87
CA LEU A 164 -38.31 19.72 -62.84
C LEU A 164 -37.96 20.52 -64.09
N ARG A 165 -36.75 20.35 -64.66
CA ARG A 165 -36.35 21.01 -65.92
C ARG A 165 -37.16 20.50 -67.10
N THR A 166 -37.27 19.19 -67.26
CA THR A 166 -37.99 18.58 -68.39
C THR A 166 -39.47 18.94 -68.37
N HIS A 167 -40.12 18.85 -67.20
CA HIS A 167 -41.56 19.18 -67.10
C HIS A 167 -41.78 20.69 -67.12
N GLY A 168 -40.84 21.50 -66.61
CA GLY A 168 -40.89 22.96 -66.78
C GLY A 168 -40.90 23.38 -68.25
N GLN A 169 -39.98 22.81 -69.07
CA GLN A 169 -39.94 23.05 -70.51
C GLN A 169 -41.22 22.56 -71.21
N LEU A 170 -41.71 21.36 -70.87
CA LEU A 170 -42.95 20.82 -71.43
C LEU A 170 -44.17 21.70 -71.13
N LEU A 171 -44.28 22.23 -69.91
CA LEU A 171 -45.38 23.12 -69.51
C LEU A 171 -45.32 24.48 -70.23
N GLU A 172 -44.12 24.99 -70.50
CA GLU A 172 -43.92 26.18 -71.34
C GLU A 172 -44.35 25.94 -72.79
N GLU A 173 -44.03 24.77 -73.36
CA GLU A 173 -44.41 24.39 -74.73
C GLU A 173 -45.92 24.25 -74.92
N ILE A 174 -46.64 23.79 -73.89
CA ILE A 174 -48.12 23.66 -73.93
C ILE A 174 -48.80 25.04 -74.00
N ARG A 175 -48.13 26.13 -73.56
CA ARG A 175 -48.60 27.53 -73.62
C ARG A 175 -50.01 27.77 -73.03
N PHE A 176 -50.41 26.94 -72.05
CA PHE A 176 -51.66 27.15 -71.32
C PHE A 176 -51.58 28.32 -70.33
N LEU A 177 -50.43 28.46 -69.66
CA LEU A 177 -50.11 29.53 -68.72
C LEU A 177 -49.01 30.45 -69.29
N PRO A 178 -48.95 31.72 -68.85
CA PRO A 178 -47.80 32.57 -69.09
C PRO A 178 -46.52 31.96 -68.49
N SER A 179 -45.37 32.17 -69.13
CA SER A 179 -44.07 31.62 -68.68
C SER A 179 -43.74 31.97 -67.22
N SER A 180 -44.09 33.17 -66.76
CA SER A 180 -43.92 33.60 -65.36
C SER A 180 -44.69 32.74 -64.35
N GLU A 181 -45.90 32.30 -64.70
CA GLU A 181 -46.71 31.44 -63.83
C GLU A 181 -46.21 29.99 -63.83
N VAL A 182 -45.72 29.48 -64.96
CA VAL A 182 -45.05 28.17 -65.04
C VAL A 182 -43.80 28.17 -64.16
N HIS A 183 -42.97 29.22 -64.24
CA HIS A 183 -41.79 29.36 -63.38
C HIS A 183 -42.16 29.44 -61.91
N ARG A 184 -43.22 30.17 -61.54
CA ARG A 184 -43.72 30.24 -60.16
C ARG A 184 -44.18 28.87 -59.66
N LEU A 185 -44.83 28.07 -60.51
CA LEU A 185 -45.26 26.71 -60.18
C LEU A 185 -44.06 25.80 -59.93
N ILE A 186 -43.09 25.76 -60.86
CA ILE A 186 -41.87 24.95 -60.72
C ILE A 186 -41.07 25.39 -59.49
N HIS A 187 -40.98 26.69 -59.23
CA HIS A 187 -40.31 27.22 -58.05
C HIS A 187 -41.00 26.78 -56.74
N LYS A 188 -42.34 26.82 -56.70
CA LYS A 188 -43.11 26.33 -55.55
C LYS A 188 -42.89 24.84 -55.30
N GLU A 189 -42.74 24.04 -56.35
CA GLU A 189 -42.48 22.61 -56.18
C GLU A 189 -41.01 22.34 -55.78
N ALA A 190 -40.06 23.05 -56.40
CA ALA A 190 -38.65 22.99 -56.04
C ALA A 190 -38.41 23.38 -54.57
N THR A 191 -39.10 24.40 -54.07
CA THR A 191 -38.98 24.83 -52.66
C THR A 191 -39.50 23.76 -51.69
N LYS A 192 -40.63 23.11 -51.97
CA LYS A 192 -41.11 21.98 -51.16
C LYS A 192 -40.11 20.81 -51.16
N LEU A 193 -39.60 20.44 -52.33
CA LEU A 193 -38.64 19.35 -52.47
C LEU A 193 -37.33 19.67 -51.75
N ASN A 194 -36.84 20.91 -51.85
CA ASN A 194 -35.65 21.36 -51.11
C ASN A 194 -35.84 21.27 -49.59
N VAL A 195 -37.01 21.64 -49.07
CA VAL A 195 -37.32 21.47 -47.64
C VAL A 195 -37.26 19.98 -47.25
N ALA A 196 -37.83 19.09 -48.06
CA ALA A 196 -37.75 17.65 -47.81
C ALA A 196 -36.30 17.11 -47.84
N LEU A 197 -35.49 17.51 -48.82
CA LEU A 197 -34.07 17.13 -48.90
C LEU A 197 -33.27 17.63 -47.68
N LEU A 198 -33.56 18.84 -47.21
CA LEU A 198 -32.93 19.38 -45.99
C LEU A 198 -33.29 18.55 -44.76
N VAL A 199 -34.58 18.23 -44.58
CA VAL A 199 -35.04 17.38 -43.47
C VAL A 199 -34.39 16.01 -43.52
N ASN A 200 -34.25 15.41 -44.71
CA ASN A 200 -33.57 14.12 -44.87
C ASN A 200 -32.09 14.21 -44.49
N ARG A 201 -31.37 15.23 -44.97
CA ARG A 201 -29.96 15.45 -44.62
C ARG A 201 -29.77 15.65 -43.13
N CYS A 202 -30.65 16.42 -42.49
CA CYS A 202 -30.66 16.56 -41.03
C CYS A 202 -30.90 15.20 -40.36
N SER A 203 -31.85 14.41 -40.85
CA SER A 203 -32.15 13.08 -40.30
C SER A 203 -30.96 12.11 -40.43
N ILE A 204 -30.26 12.12 -41.57
CA ILE A 204 -29.02 11.35 -41.79
C ILE A 204 -27.94 11.79 -40.79
N ALA A 205 -27.74 13.11 -40.63
CA ALA A 205 -26.76 13.64 -39.69
C ALA A 205 -27.08 13.25 -38.23
N HIS A 206 -28.36 13.31 -37.83
CA HIS A 206 -28.81 12.88 -36.50
C HIS A 206 -28.60 11.39 -36.27
N LEU A 207 -28.96 10.54 -37.24
CA LEU A 207 -28.73 9.09 -37.15
C LEU A 207 -27.24 8.78 -36.97
N LEU A 208 -26.38 9.41 -37.76
CA LEU A 208 -24.93 9.19 -37.68
C LEU A 208 -24.34 9.70 -36.38
N LEU A 209 -24.85 10.80 -35.85
CA LEU A 209 -24.45 11.30 -34.54
C LEU A 209 -24.77 10.27 -33.45
N HIS A 210 -26.00 9.75 -33.42
CA HIS A 210 -26.38 8.71 -32.47
C HIS A 210 -25.55 7.44 -32.61
N LEU A 211 -25.34 6.94 -33.84
CA LEU A 211 -24.52 5.74 -34.05
C LEU A 211 -23.06 5.93 -33.60
N LYS A 212 -22.50 7.13 -33.81
CA LYS A 212 -21.14 7.45 -33.34
C LYS A 212 -21.08 7.56 -31.82
N GLU A 213 -22.10 8.16 -31.20
CA GLU A 213 -22.22 8.26 -29.75
C GLU A 213 -22.31 6.86 -29.11
N ASP A 214 -23.19 6.00 -29.62
CA ASP A 214 -23.35 4.61 -29.17
C ASP A 214 -22.03 3.84 -29.29
N ASN A 215 -21.30 3.98 -30.41
CA ASN A 215 -19.99 3.36 -30.59
C ASN A 215 -18.97 3.82 -29.54
N LEU A 216 -18.93 5.12 -29.25
CA LEU A 216 -18.02 5.67 -28.24
C LEU A 216 -18.38 5.19 -26.83
N GLN A 217 -19.66 5.13 -26.50
CA GLN A 217 -20.12 4.60 -25.21
C GLN A 217 -19.76 3.12 -25.05
N GLN A 218 -19.99 2.30 -26.08
CA GLN A 218 -19.64 0.88 -26.08
C GLN A 218 -18.12 0.67 -25.95
N GLU A 219 -17.31 1.42 -26.70
CA GLU A 219 -15.85 1.39 -26.62
C GLU A 219 -15.35 1.77 -25.22
N PHE A 220 -15.94 2.82 -24.63
CA PHE A 220 -15.60 3.24 -23.27
C PHE A 220 -15.87 2.12 -22.25
N LEU A 221 -17.04 1.48 -22.32
CA LEU A 221 -17.40 0.39 -21.41
C LEU A 221 -16.51 -0.83 -21.60
N LEU A 222 -16.21 -1.21 -22.84
CA LEU A 222 -15.29 -2.31 -23.14
C LEU A 222 -13.88 -2.03 -22.61
N ARG A 223 -13.40 -0.79 -22.77
CA ARG A 223 -12.10 -0.37 -22.26
C ARG A 223 -12.04 -0.39 -20.75
N LEU A 224 -13.07 0.10 -20.07
CA LEU A 224 -13.15 0.07 -18.61
C LEU A 224 -13.08 -1.38 -18.10
N GLN A 225 -13.91 -2.26 -18.66
CA GLN A 225 -13.92 -3.67 -18.26
C GLN A 225 -12.58 -4.35 -18.56
N TRP A 226 -11.98 -4.07 -19.71
CA TRP A 226 -10.66 -4.56 -20.05
C TRP A 226 -9.60 -4.12 -19.02
N GLU A 227 -9.59 -2.84 -18.65
CA GLU A 227 -8.66 -2.30 -17.66
C GLU A 227 -8.87 -2.96 -16.28
N GLU A 228 -10.12 -3.16 -15.86
CA GLU A 228 -10.46 -3.87 -14.62
C GLU A 228 -9.98 -5.33 -14.65
N SER A 229 -10.30 -6.07 -15.71
CA SER A 229 -9.88 -7.46 -15.90
C SER A 229 -8.36 -7.60 -15.95
N LEU A 230 -7.68 -6.70 -16.64
CA LEU A 230 -6.22 -6.66 -16.73
C LEU A 230 -5.58 -6.37 -15.37
N ASN A 231 -6.15 -5.45 -14.58
CA ASN A 231 -5.67 -5.14 -13.24
C ASN A 231 -5.89 -6.32 -12.27
N SER A 232 -7.04 -7.00 -12.38
CA SER A 232 -7.31 -8.23 -11.63
C SER A 232 -6.32 -9.34 -11.98
N TRP A 233 -6.11 -9.58 -13.28
CA TRP A 233 -5.12 -10.54 -13.79
C TRP A 233 -3.71 -10.25 -13.26
N ARG A 234 -3.26 -8.99 -13.34
CA ARG A 234 -1.96 -8.55 -12.80
C ARG A 234 -1.87 -8.81 -11.30
N SER A 235 -2.91 -8.47 -10.55
CA SER A 235 -2.93 -8.61 -9.08
C SER A 235 -2.76 -10.08 -8.65
N VAL A 236 -3.44 -11.01 -9.33
CA VAL A 236 -3.31 -12.46 -9.08
C VAL A 236 -1.90 -12.97 -9.43
N ARG A 237 -1.29 -12.47 -10.51
CA ARG A 237 0.08 -12.86 -10.88
C ARG A 237 1.12 -12.30 -9.93
N ILE A 238 0.96 -11.07 -9.46
CA ILE A 238 1.83 -10.43 -8.47
C ILE A 238 1.70 -11.10 -7.09
N SER A 239 0.50 -11.53 -6.69
CA SER A 239 0.30 -12.14 -5.37
C SER A 239 1.09 -13.43 -5.19
N GLY A 240 1.31 -14.23 -6.24
CA GLY A 240 2.08 -15.46 -6.16
C GLY A 240 3.52 -15.27 -5.65
N PRO A 241 4.37 -14.50 -6.34
CA PRO A 241 5.72 -14.16 -5.88
C PRO A 241 5.74 -13.49 -4.50
N VAL A 242 4.82 -12.57 -4.23
CA VAL A 242 4.75 -11.87 -2.93
C VAL A 242 4.40 -12.82 -1.79
N GLU A 243 3.46 -13.74 -1.98
CA GLU A 243 3.11 -14.73 -0.96
C GLU A 243 4.24 -15.74 -0.74
N ARG A 244 4.97 -16.14 -1.80
CA ARG A 244 6.19 -16.95 -1.64
C ARG A 244 7.23 -16.24 -0.76
N PHE A 245 7.51 -14.97 -1.04
CA PHE A 245 8.37 -14.15 -0.18
C PHE A 245 7.86 -14.10 1.27
N ARG A 246 6.54 -13.89 1.48
CA ARG A 246 5.95 -13.85 2.82
C ARG A 246 6.12 -15.18 3.58
N THR A 247 5.92 -16.30 2.89
CA THR A 247 6.12 -17.63 3.50
C THR A 247 7.58 -17.88 3.87
N PHE A 248 8.51 -17.49 2.99
CA PHE A 248 9.94 -17.54 3.27
C PHE A 248 10.29 -16.66 4.49
N PHE A 249 9.86 -15.40 4.47
CA PHE A 249 10.10 -14.45 5.56
C PHE A 249 9.58 -14.95 6.91
N SER A 250 8.41 -15.59 6.92
CA SER A 250 7.84 -16.20 8.13
C SER A 250 8.69 -17.36 8.66
N SER A 251 9.39 -18.08 7.79
CA SER A 251 10.28 -19.18 8.17
C SER A 251 11.62 -18.70 8.76
N VAL A 252 12.07 -17.49 8.42
CA VAL A 252 13.32 -16.90 8.91
C VAL A 252 13.23 -16.63 10.41
N GLY A 253 12.10 -16.13 10.91
CA GLY A 253 11.87 -15.88 12.33
C GLY A 253 11.98 -17.13 13.23
N GLY A 254 11.91 -18.33 12.68
CA GLY A 254 12.00 -19.59 13.43
C GLY A 254 13.42 -20.16 13.62
N ARG A 255 14.45 -19.64 12.93
CA ARG A 255 15.79 -20.26 12.91
C ARG A 255 16.68 -19.99 14.13
N GLN A 256 16.30 -19.05 15.01
CA GLN A 256 17.13 -18.59 16.12
C GLN A 256 17.39 -19.66 17.21
N LEU A 257 16.54 -20.69 17.33
CA LEU A 257 16.38 -21.44 18.58
C LEU A 257 17.53 -22.40 18.99
N LEU A 258 18.31 -22.91 18.04
CA LEU A 258 19.17 -24.09 18.29
C LEU A 258 20.57 -23.73 18.85
N SER A 259 21.14 -22.59 18.47
CA SER A 259 22.46 -22.16 18.97
C SER A 259 22.39 -21.60 20.40
N ASP A 260 21.23 -21.03 20.76
CA ASP A 260 21.00 -20.36 22.05
C ASP A 260 21.04 -21.33 23.24
N GLN A 261 20.76 -22.62 23.03
CA GLN A 261 20.67 -23.60 24.12
C GLN A 261 22.04 -23.95 24.72
N GLN A 262 23.08 -24.10 23.89
CA GLN A 262 24.44 -24.38 24.36
C GLN A 262 25.04 -23.16 25.07
N MET A 263 24.83 -21.97 24.53
CA MET A 263 25.25 -20.71 25.15
C MET A 263 24.55 -20.48 26.50
N LYS A 264 23.28 -20.86 26.62
CA LYS A 264 22.55 -20.79 27.90
C LYS A 264 23.13 -21.71 28.97
N GLN A 265 23.54 -22.92 28.61
CA GLN A 265 24.14 -23.88 29.55
C GLN A 265 25.47 -23.36 30.10
N THR A 266 26.37 -22.91 29.23
CA THR A 266 27.67 -22.34 29.66
C THR A 266 27.50 -21.15 30.61
N LEU A 267 26.51 -20.28 30.36
CA LEU A 267 26.22 -19.16 31.25
C LEU A 267 25.67 -19.63 32.62
N GLN A 268 24.86 -20.69 32.65
CA GLN A 268 24.37 -21.29 33.89
C GLN A 268 25.53 -21.83 34.74
N ASP A 269 26.47 -22.53 34.11
CA ASP A 269 27.65 -23.08 34.80
C ASP A 269 28.54 -21.98 35.38
N LEU A 270 28.80 -20.92 34.62
CA LEU A 270 29.56 -19.75 35.10
C LEU A 270 28.84 -19.02 36.24
N THR A 271 27.51 -18.89 36.15
CA THR A 271 26.70 -18.27 37.20
C THR A 271 26.73 -19.10 38.48
N GLN A 272 26.65 -20.43 38.36
CA GLN A 272 26.76 -21.33 39.51
C GLN A 272 28.14 -21.22 40.17
N ARG A 273 29.21 -21.23 39.37
CA ARG A 273 30.58 -21.06 39.87
C ARG A 273 30.76 -19.72 40.60
N ARG A 274 30.13 -18.64 40.10
CA ARG A 274 30.11 -17.34 40.78
C ARG A 274 29.42 -17.43 42.14
N CYS A 275 28.27 -18.11 42.21
CA CYS A 275 27.56 -18.33 43.47
C CYS A 275 28.39 -19.11 44.49
N ASP A 276 29.10 -20.16 44.05
CA ASP A 276 29.95 -20.98 44.92
C ASP A 276 31.09 -20.16 45.53
N ILE A 277 31.72 -19.28 44.72
CA ILE A 277 32.75 -18.34 45.19
C ILE A 277 32.17 -17.32 46.18
N ILE A 278 30.94 -16.82 45.94
CA ILE A 278 30.28 -15.89 46.87
C ILE A 278 29.97 -16.57 48.20
N GLN A 279 29.58 -17.86 48.19
CA GLN A 279 29.34 -18.62 49.42
C GLN A 279 30.62 -18.79 50.27
N GLN A 280 31.81 -18.81 49.65
CA GLN A 280 33.10 -18.87 50.37
C GLN A 280 33.31 -17.66 51.29
N ILE A 281 32.74 -16.49 50.99
CA ILE A 281 32.83 -15.30 51.86
C ILE A 281 32.25 -15.60 53.24
N ARG A 282 31.16 -16.38 53.30
CA ARG A 282 30.44 -16.66 54.54
C ARG A 282 31.27 -17.46 55.55
N ILE A 283 32.21 -18.27 55.07
CA ILE A 283 33.10 -19.09 55.91
C ILE A 283 34.41 -18.38 56.28
N MET A 284 34.69 -17.22 55.68
CA MET A 284 35.86 -16.40 55.97
C MET A 284 35.63 -15.50 57.19
N ALA A 285 35.56 -16.12 58.37
CA ALA A 285 35.47 -15.43 59.65
C ALA A 285 36.69 -15.78 60.52
N PRO A 286 37.07 -14.93 61.50
CA PRO A 286 38.05 -15.33 62.51
C PRO A 286 37.75 -16.72 63.11
N PRO A 287 38.75 -17.62 63.23
CA PRO A 287 40.19 -17.39 63.07
C PRO A 287 40.74 -17.58 61.65
N THR A 288 39.93 -17.99 60.67
CA THR A 288 40.39 -18.42 59.33
C THR A 288 40.61 -17.28 58.33
N ILE A 289 40.19 -16.05 58.68
CA ILE A 289 40.34 -14.89 57.81
C ILE A 289 41.79 -14.39 57.77
N SER A 290 42.31 -14.15 56.57
CA SER A 290 43.61 -13.51 56.32
C SER A 290 43.55 -12.59 55.10
N SER A 291 44.49 -11.64 55.02
CA SER A 291 44.61 -10.70 53.91
C SER A 291 44.89 -11.42 52.57
N THR A 292 45.61 -12.54 52.61
CA THR A 292 45.88 -13.39 51.44
C THR A 292 44.62 -14.10 50.97
N ALA A 293 43.85 -14.72 51.88
CA ALA A 293 42.61 -15.40 51.54
C ALA A 293 41.57 -14.45 50.92
N VAL A 294 41.47 -13.21 51.42
CA VAL A 294 40.56 -12.18 50.86
C VAL A 294 41.00 -11.76 49.46
N SER A 295 42.31 -11.64 49.21
CA SER A 295 42.84 -11.29 47.89
C SER A 295 42.64 -12.42 46.88
N ASP A 296 42.86 -13.67 47.29
CA ASP A 296 42.65 -14.85 46.44
C ASP A 296 41.18 -15.02 46.05
N TRP A 297 40.27 -14.84 47.02
CA TRP A 297 38.83 -14.84 46.77
C TRP A 297 38.42 -13.77 45.76
N PHE A 298 38.90 -12.53 45.94
CA PHE A 298 38.56 -11.42 45.04
C PHE A 298 39.08 -11.64 43.61
N ASN A 299 40.30 -12.18 43.48
CA ASN A 299 40.87 -12.54 42.18
C ASN A 299 40.04 -13.63 41.48
N GLN A 300 39.60 -14.66 42.22
CA GLN A 300 38.74 -15.72 41.67
C GLN A 300 37.38 -15.17 41.21
N LEU A 301 36.75 -14.31 42.02
CA LEU A 301 35.47 -13.69 41.65
C LEU A 301 35.61 -12.79 40.42
N THR A 302 36.67 -11.98 40.38
CA THR A 302 36.97 -11.10 39.24
C THR A 302 37.19 -11.90 37.96
N ALA A 303 37.93 -13.00 38.03
CA ALA A 303 38.15 -13.88 36.89
C ALA A 303 36.85 -14.51 36.35
N VAL A 304 35.95 -14.95 37.24
CA VAL A 304 34.64 -15.49 36.81
C VAL A 304 33.74 -14.40 36.23
N ASN A 305 33.73 -13.20 36.81
CA ASN A 305 32.99 -12.06 36.24
C ASN A 305 33.49 -11.70 34.83
N GLN A 306 34.81 -11.70 34.61
CA GLN A 306 35.39 -11.50 33.27
C GLN A 306 35.00 -12.61 32.29
N GLN A 307 34.95 -13.87 32.72
CA GLN A 307 34.47 -14.98 31.88
C GLN A 307 33.00 -14.82 31.48
N ILE A 308 32.15 -14.39 32.41
CA ILE A 308 30.74 -14.09 32.13
C ILE A 308 30.61 -12.94 31.13
N ASP A 309 31.37 -11.86 31.31
CA ASP A 309 31.34 -10.70 30.41
C ASP A 309 31.86 -11.05 29.01
N GLN A 310 32.91 -11.87 28.91
CA GLN A 310 33.40 -12.39 27.64
C GLN A 310 32.34 -13.26 26.96
N HIS A 311 31.71 -14.18 27.70
CA HIS A 311 30.66 -15.04 27.16
C HIS A 311 29.45 -14.22 26.66
N HIS A 312 29.01 -13.19 27.38
CA HIS A 312 27.97 -12.28 26.90
C HIS A 312 28.38 -11.53 25.63
N THR A 313 29.65 -11.14 25.53
CA THR A 313 30.20 -10.50 24.35
C THR A 313 30.15 -11.44 23.14
N ASP A 314 30.59 -12.68 23.31
CA ASP A 314 30.58 -13.68 22.24
C ASP A 314 29.14 -14.03 21.81
N PHE A 315 28.22 -14.14 22.77
CA PHE A 315 26.79 -14.33 22.51
C PHE A 315 26.21 -13.19 21.66
N LEU A 316 26.45 -11.92 22.02
CA LEU A 316 25.97 -10.77 21.25
C LEU A 316 26.56 -10.73 19.83
N HIS A 317 27.84 -11.10 19.67
CA HIS A 317 28.46 -11.17 18.34
C HIS A 317 27.85 -12.29 17.48
N HIS A 318 27.60 -13.46 18.07
CA HIS A 318 26.91 -14.55 17.40
C HIS A 318 25.50 -14.15 16.97
N LEU A 319 24.75 -13.54 17.88
CA LEU A 319 23.39 -13.06 17.64
C LEU A 319 23.36 -12.05 16.48
N LYS A 320 24.25 -11.05 16.52
CA LYS A 320 24.40 -10.06 15.44
C LYS A 320 24.70 -10.71 14.09
N ARG A 321 25.60 -11.71 14.06
CA ARG A 321 25.93 -12.43 12.83
C ARG A 321 24.73 -13.21 12.29
N SER A 322 23.95 -13.84 13.17
CA SER A 322 22.74 -14.57 12.79
C SER A 322 21.67 -13.65 12.20
N HIS A 323 21.44 -12.49 12.82
CA HIS A 323 20.52 -11.47 12.29
C HIS A 323 21.00 -10.95 10.93
N GLN A 324 22.29 -10.61 10.80
CA GLN A 324 22.86 -10.16 9.53
C GLN A 324 22.72 -11.20 8.41
N GLN A 325 22.95 -12.48 8.70
CA GLN A 325 22.73 -13.56 7.73
C GLN A 325 21.25 -13.63 7.33
N SER A 326 20.35 -13.57 8.31
CA SER A 326 18.90 -13.61 8.06
C SER A 326 18.43 -12.44 7.19
N TRP A 327 18.99 -11.23 7.39
CA TRP A 327 18.70 -10.07 6.54
C TRP A 327 19.24 -10.24 5.12
N GLN A 328 20.46 -10.78 4.96
CA GLN A 328 21.03 -11.09 3.64
C GLN A 328 20.19 -12.13 2.89
N ASP A 329 19.74 -13.17 3.58
CA ASP A 329 18.86 -14.19 3.01
C ASP A 329 17.51 -13.57 2.57
N CYS A 330 16.95 -12.67 3.38
CA CYS A 330 15.73 -11.93 3.01
C CYS A 330 15.93 -11.01 1.80
N LEU A 331 17.07 -10.31 1.71
CA LEU A 331 17.37 -9.46 0.56
C LEU A 331 17.57 -10.29 -0.72
N ALA A 332 18.23 -11.44 -0.62
CA ALA A 332 18.39 -12.35 -1.76
C ALA A 332 17.04 -12.91 -2.24
N GLU A 333 16.15 -13.29 -1.33
CA GLU A 333 14.79 -13.72 -1.69
C GLU A 333 13.96 -12.56 -2.27
N ALA A 334 14.15 -11.34 -1.79
CA ALA A 334 13.49 -10.15 -2.34
C ALA A 334 13.94 -9.88 -3.79
N GLU A 335 15.23 -10.02 -4.11
CA GLU A 335 15.72 -9.94 -5.48
C GLU A 335 15.19 -11.10 -6.34
N THR A 336 15.11 -12.32 -5.82
CA THR A 336 14.48 -13.45 -6.51
C THR A 336 13.00 -13.17 -6.82
N CYS A 337 12.28 -12.55 -5.87
CA CYS A 337 10.91 -12.10 -6.07
C CYS A 337 10.83 -11.00 -7.15
N LYS A 338 11.76 -10.05 -7.18
CA LYS A 338 11.84 -9.01 -8.21
C LYS A 338 12.11 -9.58 -9.59
N GLU A 339 12.99 -10.55 -9.72
CA GLU A 339 13.24 -11.27 -10.97
C GLU A 339 11.98 -12.01 -11.42
N ALA A 340 11.31 -12.71 -10.51
CA ALA A 340 10.04 -13.38 -10.81
C ALA A 340 8.93 -12.40 -11.23
N LEU A 341 8.88 -11.21 -10.64
CA LEU A 341 7.93 -10.15 -11.04
C LEU A 341 8.29 -9.55 -12.41
N SER A 342 9.57 -9.33 -12.68
CA SER A 342 10.07 -8.85 -13.97
C SER A 342 9.77 -9.84 -15.10
N ALA A 343 9.86 -11.15 -14.81
CA ALA A 343 9.51 -12.21 -15.75
C ALA A 343 8.02 -12.23 -16.14
N LEU A 344 7.15 -11.60 -15.36
CA LEU A 344 5.72 -11.43 -15.68
C LEU A 344 5.46 -10.32 -16.71
N GLN A 345 6.51 -9.68 -17.25
CA GLN A 345 6.42 -8.58 -18.23
C GLN A 345 5.58 -7.40 -17.74
N ILE A 346 5.60 -7.18 -16.43
CA ILE A 346 5.00 -6.02 -15.76
C ILE A 346 5.98 -4.84 -15.90
N SER A 347 5.48 -3.59 -15.89
CA SER A 347 6.37 -2.43 -15.99
C SER A 347 7.31 -2.32 -14.79
N GLU A 348 8.53 -1.85 -15.02
CA GLU A 348 9.56 -1.71 -13.98
C GLU A 348 9.09 -0.81 -12.83
N GLU A 349 8.37 0.27 -13.13
CA GLU A 349 7.76 1.14 -12.12
C GLU A 349 6.79 0.39 -11.19
N GLN A 350 6.00 -0.52 -11.74
CA GLN A 350 5.05 -1.31 -10.96
C GLN A 350 5.77 -2.35 -10.10
N VAL A 351 6.80 -3.00 -10.65
CA VAL A 351 7.67 -3.91 -9.88
C VAL A 351 8.29 -3.18 -8.70
N ASN A 352 8.87 -2.00 -8.94
CA ASN A 352 9.47 -1.15 -7.91
C ASN A 352 8.42 -0.73 -6.86
N ARG A 353 7.21 -0.32 -7.27
CA ARG A 353 6.12 -0.02 -6.33
C ARG A 353 5.75 -1.21 -5.46
N VAL A 354 5.69 -2.42 -6.02
CA VAL A 354 5.39 -3.64 -5.24
C VAL A 354 6.49 -3.92 -4.22
N ILE A 355 7.75 -3.82 -4.63
CA ILE A 355 8.90 -4.03 -3.74
C ILE A 355 8.90 -3.01 -2.61
N SER A 356 8.76 -1.72 -2.94
CA SER A 356 8.76 -0.64 -1.96
C SER A 356 7.56 -0.67 -1.01
N SER A 357 6.39 -1.13 -1.47
CA SER A 357 5.18 -1.15 -0.63
C SER A 357 4.97 -2.44 0.15
N LYS A 358 5.44 -3.60 -0.36
CA LYS A 358 5.12 -4.91 0.22
C LYS A 358 6.33 -5.66 0.79
N LEU A 359 7.52 -5.53 0.21
CA LEU A 359 8.70 -6.30 0.61
C LEU A 359 9.60 -5.49 1.55
N LEU A 360 10.02 -4.28 1.15
CA LEU A 360 10.94 -3.45 1.93
C LEU A 360 10.43 -3.16 3.36
N PRO A 361 9.15 -2.81 3.59
CA PRO A 361 8.68 -2.54 4.95
C PRO A 361 8.77 -3.75 5.89
N LEU A 362 8.69 -4.98 5.36
CA LEU A 362 8.86 -6.19 6.16
C LEU A 362 10.32 -6.38 6.56
N ILE A 363 11.24 -6.17 5.62
CA ILE A 363 12.69 -6.29 5.85
C ILE A 363 13.17 -5.21 6.82
N GLU A 364 12.77 -3.95 6.60
CA GLU A 364 13.09 -2.82 7.47
C GLU A 364 12.49 -2.99 8.88
N GLY A 365 11.26 -3.52 8.97
CA GLY A 365 10.62 -3.86 10.23
C GLY A 365 11.41 -4.90 11.03
N LEU A 366 11.86 -5.97 10.38
CA LEU A 366 12.70 -6.99 11.01
C LEU A 366 14.05 -6.41 11.46
N GLN A 367 14.72 -5.66 10.58
CA GLN A 367 16.02 -5.06 10.88
C GLN A 367 15.93 -4.11 12.09
N SER A 368 14.95 -3.21 12.10
CA SER A 368 14.78 -2.25 13.20
C SER A 368 14.46 -2.94 14.53
N GLN A 369 13.66 -4.01 14.50
CA GLN A 369 13.36 -4.81 15.69
C GLN A 369 14.61 -5.50 16.25
N ASP A 370 15.38 -6.16 15.39
CA ASP A 370 16.62 -6.87 15.75
C ASP A 370 17.70 -5.90 16.27
N GLU A 371 17.86 -4.75 15.62
CA GLU A 371 18.79 -3.69 16.07
C GLU A 371 18.40 -3.15 17.45
N ALA A 372 17.10 -2.92 17.69
CA ALA A 372 16.60 -2.47 18.98
C ALA A 372 16.83 -3.52 20.09
N GLN A 373 16.61 -4.80 19.79
CA GLN A 373 16.87 -5.90 20.73
C GLN A 373 18.37 -6.00 21.06
N LEU A 374 19.25 -5.95 20.06
CA LEU A 374 20.70 -5.97 20.25
C LEU A 374 21.18 -4.78 21.08
N ALA A 375 20.65 -3.58 20.83
CA ALA A 375 20.98 -2.38 21.60
C ALA A 375 20.56 -2.51 23.07
N ALA A 376 19.34 -2.99 23.33
CA ALA A 376 18.84 -3.20 24.69
C ALA A 376 19.67 -4.24 25.45
N LEU A 377 20.01 -5.36 24.81
CA LEU A 377 20.87 -6.38 25.42
C LEU A 377 22.27 -5.84 25.73
N LYS A 378 22.87 -5.07 24.83
CA LYS A 378 24.19 -4.44 25.06
C LYS A 378 24.17 -3.51 26.27
N VAL A 379 23.17 -2.62 26.37
CA VAL A 379 23.02 -1.72 27.52
C VAL A 379 22.85 -2.51 28.82
N SER A 380 22.03 -3.57 28.80
CA SER A 380 21.84 -4.42 29.98
C SER A 380 23.14 -5.10 30.42
N ARG A 381 23.93 -5.64 29.48
CA ARG A 381 25.26 -6.23 29.75
C ARG A 381 26.19 -5.22 30.42
N ASP A 382 26.31 -4.04 29.82
CA ASP A 382 27.23 -3.01 30.32
C ASP A 382 26.85 -2.58 31.74
N SER A 383 25.55 -2.41 32.01
CA SER A 383 25.05 -2.10 33.36
C SER A 383 25.36 -3.21 34.37
N LEU A 384 25.19 -4.48 33.98
CA LEU A 384 25.43 -5.64 34.85
C LEU A 384 26.92 -5.83 35.14
N SER A 385 27.79 -5.64 34.15
CA SER A 385 29.25 -5.73 34.31
C SER A 385 29.75 -4.66 35.28
N HIS A 386 29.34 -3.40 35.08
CA HIS A 386 29.70 -2.31 35.99
C HIS A 386 29.17 -2.52 37.41
N HIS A 387 27.91 -2.97 37.55
CA HIS A 387 27.34 -3.25 38.86
C HIS A 387 28.08 -4.38 39.58
N SER A 388 28.37 -5.48 38.87
CA SER A 388 29.09 -6.63 39.42
C SER A 388 30.50 -6.26 39.88
N ALA A 389 31.22 -5.47 39.08
CA ALA A 389 32.55 -4.96 39.45
C ALA A 389 32.49 -4.08 40.69
N GLY A 390 31.60 -3.08 40.71
CA GLY A 390 31.48 -2.16 41.85
C GLY A 390 31.08 -2.84 43.15
N VAL A 391 30.16 -3.81 43.11
CA VAL A 391 29.78 -4.59 44.30
C VAL A 391 30.95 -5.46 44.76
N SER A 392 31.66 -6.12 43.85
CA SER A 392 32.82 -6.97 44.19
C SER A 392 33.93 -6.15 44.86
N GLU A 393 34.21 -4.95 44.35
CA GLU A 393 35.19 -4.01 44.93
C GLU A 393 34.79 -3.54 46.34
N CYS A 394 33.51 -3.21 46.54
CA CYS A 394 32.99 -2.80 47.85
C CYS A 394 33.16 -3.94 48.89
N VAL A 395 32.76 -5.16 48.52
CA VAL A 395 32.86 -6.33 49.41
C VAL A 395 34.32 -6.65 49.72
N PHE A 396 35.22 -6.57 48.73
CA PHE A 396 36.65 -6.74 48.94
C PHE A 396 37.21 -5.71 49.94
N GLY A 397 36.84 -4.43 49.80
CA GLY A 397 37.26 -3.38 50.74
C GLY A 397 36.88 -3.69 52.18
N VAL A 398 35.63 -4.13 52.41
CA VAL A 398 35.14 -4.52 53.74
C VAL A 398 35.89 -5.75 54.28
N MET A 399 35.97 -6.83 53.51
CA MET A 399 36.61 -8.07 53.95
C MET A 399 38.10 -7.88 54.23
N ARG A 400 38.79 -7.06 53.43
CA ARG A 400 40.19 -6.73 53.65
C ARG A 400 40.39 -5.94 54.95
N ALA A 401 39.49 -5.01 55.26
CA ALA A 401 39.54 -4.29 56.54
C ALA A 401 39.35 -5.24 57.73
N VAL A 402 38.40 -6.19 57.64
CA VAL A 402 38.17 -7.21 58.69
C VAL A 402 39.41 -8.10 58.87
N ALA A 403 40.03 -8.56 57.78
CA ALA A 403 41.25 -9.35 57.83
C ALA A 403 42.41 -8.59 58.51
N LEU A 404 42.64 -7.33 58.14
CA LEU A 404 43.67 -6.48 58.74
C LEU A 404 43.44 -6.24 60.24
N LEU A 405 42.17 -6.04 60.65
CA LEU A 405 41.80 -5.89 62.05
C LEU A 405 42.11 -7.17 62.84
N TRP A 406 41.74 -8.33 62.30
CA TRP A 406 42.02 -9.63 62.92
C TRP A 406 43.51 -9.92 63.03
N GLU A 407 44.28 -9.75 61.95
CA GLU A 407 45.73 -9.95 61.96
C GLU A 407 46.44 -9.00 62.95
N THR A 408 45.95 -7.76 63.07
CA THR A 408 46.46 -6.80 64.06
C THR A 408 46.11 -7.22 65.48
N HIS A 409 44.92 -7.78 65.70
CA HIS A 409 44.54 -8.35 66.99
C HIS A 409 45.43 -9.55 67.36
N CYS A 410 45.63 -10.51 66.45
CA CYS A 410 46.51 -11.66 66.68
C CYS A 410 47.92 -11.22 67.08
N ARG A 411 48.54 -10.30 66.33
CA ARG A 411 49.88 -9.76 66.66
C ARG A 411 49.93 -9.10 68.05
N ARG A 412 48.89 -8.35 68.42
CA ARG A 412 48.79 -7.73 69.76
C ARG A 412 48.67 -8.79 70.85
N MET A 413 47.86 -9.82 70.61
CA MET A 413 47.68 -10.93 71.55
C MET A 413 48.96 -11.73 71.74
N GLU A 414 49.68 -12.06 70.65
CA GLU A 414 50.99 -12.72 70.71
C GLU A 414 52.02 -11.90 71.49
N THR A 415 52.07 -10.58 71.25
CA THR A 415 52.97 -9.69 71.99
C THR A 415 52.64 -9.69 73.49
N ARG A 416 51.34 -9.61 73.82
CA ARG A 416 50.86 -9.62 75.20
C ARG A 416 51.12 -10.96 75.89
N GLU A 417 50.96 -12.06 75.17
CA GLU A 417 51.28 -13.40 75.66
C GLU A 417 52.78 -13.53 75.94
N ALA A 418 53.64 -13.07 75.03
CA ALA A 418 55.09 -13.06 75.23
C ALA A 418 55.52 -12.20 76.44
N GLU A 419 54.91 -11.02 76.62
CA GLU A 419 55.13 -10.18 77.81
C GLU A 419 54.74 -10.92 79.10
N LEU A 420 53.56 -11.56 79.12
CA LEU A 420 53.09 -12.32 80.28
C LEU A 420 53.97 -13.54 80.57
N GLN A 421 54.40 -14.27 79.54
CA GLN A 421 55.34 -15.39 79.67
C GLN A 421 56.68 -14.92 80.24
N LYS A 422 57.19 -13.77 79.79
CA LYS A 422 58.39 -13.15 80.36
C LYS A 422 58.20 -12.80 81.83
N HIS A 423 57.12 -12.08 82.18
CA HIS A 423 56.83 -11.74 83.58
C HIS A 423 56.72 -12.98 84.47
N LEU A 424 56.09 -14.05 83.97
CA LEU A 424 55.98 -15.31 84.69
C LEU A 424 57.35 -16.00 84.84
N GLY A 425 58.22 -15.91 83.82
CA GLY A 425 59.62 -16.33 83.89
C GLY A 425 60.42 -15.56 84.93
N ASP A 426 60.31 -14.22 84.94
CA ASP A 426 60.97 -13.34 85.91
C ASP A 426 60.54 -13.66 87.35
N ILE A 427 59.23 -13.87 87.58
CA ILE A 427 58.70 -14.28 88.89
C ILE A 427 59.26 -15.65 89.30
N LYS A 428 59.25 -16.64 88.39
CA LYS A 428 59.80 -17.98 88.67
C LYS A 428 61.28 -17.91 89.01
N GLN A 429 62.08 -17.14 88.28
CA GLN A 429 63.50 -16.95 88.55
C GLN A 429 63.71 -16.28 89.91
N SER A 430 63.00 -15.19 90.19
CA SER A 430 63.09 -14.51 91.49
C SER A 430 62.72 -15.42 92.66
N GLN A 431 61.69 -16.25 92.50
CA GLN A 431 61.32 -17.25 93.51
C GLN A 431 62.40 -18.31 93.67
N GLN A 432 62.96 -18.82 92.57
CA GLN A 432 64.05 -19.81 92.63
C GLN A 432 65.30 -19.24 93.31
N GLU A 433 65.70 -18.01 92.99
CA GLU A 433 66.83 -17.33 93.64
C GLU A 433 66.56 -17.05 95.12
N PHE A 434 65.32 -16.73 95.49
CA PHE A 434 64.93 -16.55 96.89
C PHE A 434 65.03 -17.87 97.66
N ILE A 435 64.48 -18.95 97.11
CA ILE A 435 64.58 -20.30 97.67
C ILE A 435 66.05 -20.70 97.81
N GLN A 436 66.85 -20.52 96.75
CA GLN A 436 68.25 -20.91 96.77
C GLN A 436 69.07 -20.12 97.80
N ARG A 437 68.85 -18.79 97.92
CA ARG A 437 69.46 -17.99 98.98
C ARG A 437 69.10 -18.49 100.38
N LYS A 438 67.83 -18.85 100.59
CA LYS A 438 67.35 -19.41 101.87
C LYS A 438 67.98 -20.79 102.14
N THR A 439 68.08 -21.65 101.13
CA THR A 439 68.77 -22.95 101.24
C THR A 439 70.25 -22.80 101.54
N GLU A 440 70.97 -21.92 100.83
CA GLU A 440 72.40 -21.65 101.07
C GLU A 440 72.66 -21.08 102.48
N ARG A 441 71.77 -20.18 102.95
CA ARG A 441 71.82 -19.61 104.31
C ARG A 441 71.70 -20.69 105.40
N VAL A 442 71.05 -21.81 105.12
CA VAL A 442 70.94 -22.97 106.04
C VAL A 442 72.06 -23.98 105.80
N ASP A 443 72.40 -24.29 104.55
CA ASP A 443 73.36 -25.32 104.17
C ASP A 443 74.80 -25.01 104.59
N VAL A 444 75.21 -23.73 104.58
CA VAL A 444 76.56 -23.32 105.00
C VAL A 444 76.78 -23.60 106.50
N PRO A 445 75.96 -23.07 107.43
CA PRO A 445 76.02 -23.46 108.84
C PRO A 445 75.86 -24.96 109.08
N MET A 446 75.00 -25.65 108.31
CA MET A 446 74.80 -27.10 108.42
C MET A 446 76.07 -27.90 108.06
N LYS A 447 76.90 -27.40 107.13
CA LYS A 447 78.22 -27.98 106.82
C LYS A 447 79.23 -27.70 107.93
N ASP A 448 79.22 -26.50 108.49
CA ASP A 448 80.11 -26.14 109.60
C ASP A 448 79.82 -27.02 110.82
N LEU A 449 78.53 -27.21 111.18
CA LEU A 449 78.08 -28.13 112.23
C LEU A 449 78.63 -29.55 112.06
N ARG A 450 78.74 -30.05 110.82
CA ARG A 450 79.28 -31.40 110.53
C ARG A 450 80.80 -31.52 110.72
N GLN A 451 81.52 -30.40 110.78
CA GLN A 451 82.98 -30.34 110.88
C GLN A 451 83.48 -29.90 112.26
N GLU A 452 82.58 -29.63 113.21
CA GLU A 452 82.96 -29.13 114.53
C GLU A 452 83.56 -30.20 115.45
N SER A 453 84.55 -29.79 116.24
CA SER A 453 85.44 -30.66 117.01
C SER A 453 85.23 -30.61 118.53
N SER A 454 84.23 -29.86 119.02
CA SER A 454 83.90 -29.76 120.46
C SER A 454 82.38 -29.63 120.71
N GLU A 455 81.90 -30.19 121.83
CA GLU A 455 80.45 -30.26 122.16
C GLU A 455 79.81 -28.89 122.42
N ASP A 456 80.53 -27.96 123.08
CA ASP A 456 80.02 -26.61 123.36
C ASP A 456 79.91 -25.74 122.10
N ALA A 457 80.84 -25.90 121.15
CA ALA A 457 80.74 -25.25 119.84
C ALA A 457 79.55 -25.79 119.05
N LEU A 458 79.38 -27.13 119.06
CA LEU A 458 78.31 -27.81 118.32
C LEU A 458 76.93 -27.31 118.77
N LYS A 459 76.74 -27.12 120.08
CA LYS A 459 75.49 -26.62 120.66
C LYS A 459 75.18 -25.18 120.24
N THR A 460 76.19 -24.30 120.24
CA THR A 460 76.06 -22.90 119.82
C THR A 460 75.74 -22.78 118.32
N SER A 461 76.37 -23.63 117.52
CA SER A 461 76.14 -23.73 116.08
C SER A 461 74.74 -24.27 115.75
N LEU A 462 74.25 -25.25 116.52
CA LEU A 462 72.91 -25.79 116.40
C LEU A 462 71.82 -24.76 116.78
N ASP A 463 72.02 -24.00 117.86
CA ASP A 463 71.11 -22.92 118.26
C ASP A 463 71.04 -21.82 117.18
N ASN A 464 72.17 -21.47 116.55
CA ASN A 464 72.21 -20.54 115.42
C ASN A 464 71.43 -21.06 114.19
N ILE A 465 71.52 -22.36 113.87
CA ILE A 465 70.74 -22.97 112.79
C ILE A 465 69.25 -22.95 113.11
N CYS A 466 68.86 -23.27 114.35
CA CYS A 466 67.46 -23.22 114.78
C CYS A 466 66.85 -21.82 114.64
N LEU A 467 67.60 -20.77 115.01
CA LEU A 467 67.18 -19.38 114.83
C LEU A 467 67.05 -19.01 113.34
N LEU A 468 67.98 -19.47 112.49
CA LEU A 468 67.92 -19.25 111.05
C LEU A 468 66.73 -19.96 110.41
N VAL A 469 66.36 -21.16 110.87
CA VAL A 469 65.17 -21.89 110.36
C VAL A 469 63.87 -21.22 110.82
N GLN A 470 63.79 -20.71 112.05
CA GLN A 470 62.63 -19.93 112.51
C GLN A 470 62.43 -18.64 111.69
N ASP A 471 63.51 -17.91 111.36
CA ASP A 471 63.48 -16.73 110.47
C ASP A 471 63.09 -17.07 109.01
N ILE A 472 63.02 -18.35 108.65
CA ILE A 472 62.51 -18.82 107.36
C ILE A 472 61.03 -19.19 107.44
N GLU A 473 60.56 -19.73 108.56
CA GLU A 473 59.15 -20.06 108.79
C GLU A 473 58.27 -18.80 108.97
N ASP A 474 58.86 -17.69 109.43
CA ASP A 474 58.16 -16.42 109.68
C ASP A 474 58.05 -15.48 108.44
N THR A 475 58.63 -15.84 107.29
CA THR A 475 58.57 -15.09 106.00
C THR A 475 57.86 -15.87 104.91
#